data_AF-A0A1D2U0Z0-F1
#
_entry.id   AF-A0A1D2U0Z0-F1
#
_cell.length_a   1.000
_cell.length_b   1.000
_cell.length_c   1.000
_cell.angle_alpha   90.00
_cell.angle_beta   90.00
_cell.angle_gamma   90.00
#
_symmetry.space_group_name_H-M   'P 1'
#
loop_
_entity.id
_entity.type
_entity.pdbx_description
1 polymer ?
#
loop_
_entity_poly.entity_id
_entity_poly.type
_entity_poly.pdbx_seq_one_letter_code
_entity_poly.pdbx_strand_id
1 'polypeptide(L)'
;MSSHGFEGILRCPSGKKPATFPDAYPSYGYNSDGLIGRSGGKPFGLGGTGAEEVFAPPVPESEIANPAGMVAIGDGFVGWDNIIRDGLAKIGRDAGVTDVLNSSERARKRHNGKAIVLFCDGHVSAVKLSVLFTDRSETALKLWNRDGKAHMERLP
;
A
#
# COMPACT_ATOMS: atom_id res chain seq x y z
N MET A 1 -11.99 -30.97 -9.43
CA MET A 1 -10.59 -30.70 -9.02
C MET A 1 -10.65 -29.93 -7.71
N SER A 2 -10.12 -30.49 -6.64
CA SER A 2 -10.24 -29.95 -5.28
C SER A 2 -9.26 -28.80 -5.08
N SER A 3 -9.76 -27.62 -4.72
CA SER A 3 -9.05 -26.33 -4.64
C SER A 3 -8.22 -26.17 -3.37
N HIS A 4 -7.28 -27.08 -3.11
CA HIS A 4 -6.38 -27.02 -1.94
C HIS A 4 -5.17 -26.08 -2.12
N GLY A 5 -5.30 -25.00 -2.89
CA GLY A 5 -4.16 -24.20 -3.34
C GLY A 5 -3.77 -22.99 -2.49
N PHE A 6 -4.73 -22.27 -1.89
CA PHE A 6 -4.45 -20.97 -1.25
C PHE A 6 -5.35 -20.62 -0.05
N GLU A 7 -6.12 -21.57 0.48
CA GLU A 7 -6.83 -21.35 1.73
C GLU A 7 -5.84 -21.24 2.88
N GLY A 8 -5.47 -20.01 3.24
CA GLY A 8 -4.83 -19.70 4.52
C GLY A 8 -3.43 -19.09 4.49
N ILE A 9 -2.75 -19.01 3.34
CA ILE A 9 -1.33 -18.58 3.34
C ILE A 9 -1.17 -17.05 3.45
N LEU A 10 -2.03 -16.27 2.79
CA LEU A 10 -1.94 -14.80 2.78
C LEU A 10 -3.13 -14.12 3.48
N ARG A 11 -3.57 -14.68 4.61
CA ARG A 11 -4.57 -14.06 5.48
C ARG A 11 -3.92 -13.56 6.77
N CYS A 12 -4.16 -12.30 7.10
CA CYS A 12 -3.76 -11.73 8.37
C CYS A 12 -4.78 -12.14 9.45
N PRO A 13 -4.37 -12.81 10.55
CA PRO A 13 -5.29 -13.17 11.64
C PRO A 13 -5.92 -11.96 12.34
N SER A 14 -5.28 -10.79 12.28
CA SER A 14 -5.83 -9.52 12.77
C SER A 14 -6.74 -8.82 11.74
N GLY A 15 -6.84 -9.37 10.53
CA GLY A 15 -7.75 -8.90 9.49
C GLY A 15 -9.18 -9.36 9.76
N LYS A 16 -10.10 -8.41 9.94
CA LYS A 16 -11.52 -8.68 10.18
C LYS A 16 -12.36 -8.14 9.03
N LYS A 17 -12.66 -9.00 8.04
CA LYS A 17 -13.58 -8.68 6.94
C LYS A 17 -14.98 -8.38 7.52
N PRO A 18 -15.58 -7.20 7.25
CA PRO A 18 -16.96 -6.95 7.61
C PRO A 18 -17.91 -7.92 6.89
N ALA A 19 -18.96 -8.39 7.58
CA ALA A 19 -19.93 -9.33 6.99
C ALA A 19 -20.61 -8.77 5.73
N THR A 20 -20.79 -7.45 5.67
CA THR A 20 -21.41 -6.74 4.55
C THR A 20 -20.43 -6.36 3.43
N PHE A 21 -19.15 -6.74 3.52
CA PHE A 21 -18.16 -6.36 2.53
C PHE A 21 -18.31 -7.22 1.26
N PRO A 22 -18.67 -6.62 0.10
CA PRO A 22 -19.16 -7.35 -1.07
C PRO A 22 -18.07 -8.16 -1.78
N ASP A 23 -16.82 -7.68 -1.75
CA ASP A 23 -15.74 -8.21 -2.59
C ASP A 23 -14.76 -9.11 -1.83
N ALA A 24 -13.71 -9.53 -2.55
CA ALA A 24 -12.51 -10.07 -1.92
C ALA A 24 -11.98 -9.10 -0.85
N TYR A 25 -11.39 -9.64 0.21
CA TYR A 25 -10.80 -8.86 1.30
C TYR A 25 -9.34 -9.27 1.47
N PRO A 26 -8.43 -8.80 0.59
CA PRO A 26 -7.02 -9.10 0.68
C PRO A 26 -6.45 -8.54 1.97
N SER A 27 -5.67 -9.37 2.67
CA SER A 27 -4.98 -8.92 3.88
C SER A 27 -3.76 -8.08 3.57
N TYR A 28 -3.14 -8.33 2.41
CA TYR A 28 -1.94 -7.65 1.94
C TYR A 28 -2.15 -7.10 0.54
N GLY A 29 -1.49 -5.99 0.24
CA GLY A 29 -1.57 -5.29 -1.02
C GLY A 29 -0.21 -4.86 -1.55
N TYR A 30 -0.13 -4.66 -2.86
CA TYR A 30 1.08 -4.29 -3.57
C TYR A 30 1.20 -2.77 -3.75
N ASN A 31 2.40 -2.21 -3.63
CA ASN A 31 2.66 -0.80 -3.92
C ASN A 31 2.78 -0.60 -5.43
N SER A 32 1.64 -0.63 -6.13
CA SER A 32 1.59 -0.53 -7.59
C SER A 32 1.91 0.89 -8.07
N ASP A 33 1.42 1.92 -7.38
CA ASP A 33 1.37 3.27 -7.94
C ASP A 33 2.31 4.26 -7.24
N GLY A 34 2.72 3.97 -6.01
CA GLY A 34 3.49 4.89 -5.18
C GLY A 34 2.64 5.99 -4.57
N LEU A 35 3.20 7.19 -4.44
CA LEU A 35 2.52 8.34 -3.87
C LEU A 35 1.44 8.90 -4.82
N ILE A 36 0.21 9.04 -4.32
CA ILE A 36 -0.93 9.73 -4.97
C ILE A 36 -1.47 9.02 -6.23
N GLY A 37 -1.15 7.74 -6.37
CA GLY A 37 -1.70 6.93 -7.44
C GLY A 37 -1.23 7.37 -8.83
N ARG A 38 -2.05 7.10 -9.85
CA ARG A 38 -1.76 7.40 -11.26
C ARG A 38 -2.32 8.73 -11.74
N SER A 39 -3.15 9.37 -10.92
CA SER A 39 -3.85 10.62 -11.26
C SER A 39 -2.91 11.83 -11.45
N GLY A 40 -1.62 11.70 -11.12
CA GLY A 40 -0.58 12.73 -11.28
C GLY A 40 0.45 12.46 -12.37
N GLY A 41 0.18 11.51 -13.29
CA GLY A 41 1.10 11.14 -14.37
C GLY A 41 1.81 9.80 -14.13
N LYS A 42 3.09 9.70 -14.51
CA LYS A 42 3.87 8.45 -14.36
C LYS A 42 3.84 7.98 -12.89
N PRO A 43 3.41 6.72 -12.61
CA PRO A 43 3.45 6.16 -11.27
C PRO A 43 4.90 5.89 -10.84
N PHE A 44 5.14 6.01 -9.54
CA PHE A 44 6.45 5.74 -8.93
C PHE A 44 6.48 4.46 -8.10
N GLY A 45 5.36 3.74 -8.02
CA GLY A 45 5.33 2.39 -7.49
C GLY A 45 5.92 1.35 -8.45
N LEU A 46 5.63 0.09 -8.15
CA LEU A 46 6.20 -1.08 -8.82
C LEU A 46 5.28 -1.67 -9.91
N GLY A 47 4.08 -1.14 -10.09
CA GLY A 47 3.07 -1.61 -11.05
C GLY A 47 3.33 -1.22 -12.51
N GLY A 48 4.58 -0.87 -12.83
CA GLY A 48 5.06 -0.53 -14.17
C GLY A 48 5.22 0.98 -14.45
N THR A 49 5.44 1.32 -15.72
CA THR A 49 5.75 2.69 -16.19
C THR A 49 4.61 3.42 -16.89
N GLY A 50 3.50 2.73 -17.19
CA GLY A 50 2.36 3.26 -17.94
C GLY A 50 1.37 4.00 -17.06
N ALA A 51 0.58 4.90 -17.67
CA ALA A 51 -0.50 5.62 -17.01
C ALA A 51 -1.73 4.74 -16.72
N GLU A 52 -1.96 3.69 -17.51
CA GLU A 52 -3.10 2.77 -17.41
C GLU A 52 -2.72 1.42 -16.77
N GLU A 53 -3.64 0.80 -16.02
CA GLU A 53 -3.41 -0.41 -15.21
C GLU A 53 -3.05 -1.69 -16.00
N VAL A 54 -2.89 -1.60 -17.33
CA VAL A 54 -2.75 -2.76 -18.21
C VAL A 54 -1.34 -2.84 -18.80
N PHE A 55 -0.60 -3.88 -18.38
CA PHE A 55 0.67 -4.37 -18.96
C PHE A 55 1.74 -3.31 -19.26
N ALA A 56 1.89 -2.32 -18.39
CA ALA A 56 3.11 -1.52 -18.40
C ALA A 56 4.32 -2.45 -18.15
N PRO A 57 5.47 -2.21 -18.81
CA PRO A 57 6.65 -3.04 -18.58
C PRO A 57 6.98 -3.03 -17.09
N PRO A 58 7.39 -4.18 -16.52
CA PRO A 58 7.84 -4.25 -15.14
C PRO A 58 8.89 -3.20 -14.84
N VAL A 59 8.88 -2.69 -13.60
CA VAL A 59 9.90 -1.75 -13.14
C VAL A 59 11.24 -2.49 -13.06
N PRO A 60 12.29 -2.04 -13.77
CA PRO A 60 13.61 -2.64 -13.64
C PRO A 60 14.19 -2.33 -12.26
N GLU A 61 14.96 -3.27 -11.70
CA GLU A 61 15.60 -3.09 -10.39
C GLU A 61 16.49 -1.84 -10.33
N SER A 62 17.10 -1.44 -11.46
CA SER A 62 17.90 -0.22 -11.57
C SER A 62 17.12 1.08 -11.34
N GLU A 63 15.78 1.05 -11.41
CA GLU A 63 14.92 2.18 -11.08
C GLU A 63 14.56 2.24 -9.58
N ILE A 64 14.96 1.26 -8.77
CA ILE A 64 14.76 1.24 -7.31
C ILE A 64 16.00 1.84 -6.63
N ALA A 65 15.96 3.13 -6.36
CA ALA A 65 17.11 3.89 -5.83
C ALA A 65 17.49 3.52 -4.39
N ASN A 66 16.52 3.06 -3.58
CA ASN A 66 16.76 2.67 -2.19
C ASN A 66 15.86 1.48 -1.78
N PRO A 67 16.28 0.22 -2.04
CA PRO A 67 15.45 -0.95 -1.78
C PRO A 67 15.00 -1.10 -0.32
N ALA A 68 15.88 -0.82 0.65
CA ALA A 68 15.58 -0.86 2.08
C ALA A 68 14.64 0.28 2.54
N GLY A 69 14.48 1.32 1.71
CA GLY A 69 13.63 2.48 1.99
C GLY A 69 12.39 2.54 1.12
N MET A 70 12.01 1.47 0.43
CA MET A 70 10.83 1.44 -0.44
C MET A 70 9.88 0.29 -0.08
N VAL A 71 8.60 0.62 0.13
CA VAL A 71 7.50 -0.31 0.36
C VAL A 71 7.24 -1.11 -0.92
N ALA A 72 7.27 -2.44 -0.82
CA ALA A 72 6.89 -3.35 -1.90
C ALA A 72 5.48 -3.91 -1.69
N ILE A 73 5.26 -4.53 -0.54
CA ILE A 73 3.99 -5.12 -0.12
C ILE A 73 3.73 -4.67 1.32
N GLY A 74 2.48 -4.52 1.70
CA GLY A 74 2.14 -4.40 3.11
C GLY A 74 0.69 -4.78 3.36
N ASP A 75 0.18 -4.49 4.56
CA ASP A 75 -1.26 -4.61 4.82
C ASP A 75 -2.05 -3.92 3.71
N GLY A 76 -3.14 -4.55 3.28
CA GLY A 76 -4.00 -4.10 2.19
C GLY A 76 -4.76 -2.82 2.55
N PHE A 77 -4.03 -1.71 2.57
CA PHE A 77 -4.43 -0.39 3.05
C PHE A 77 -4.15 0.70 2.02
N VAL A 78 -5.16 1.49 1.70
CA VAL A 78 -4.97 2.79 1.05
C VAL A 78 -5.35 3.87 2.05
N GLY A 79 -4.53 4.91 2.20
CA GLY A 79 -4.79 5.92 3.23
C GLY A 79 -4.26 7.31 2.92
N TRP A 80 -4.89 8.30 3.56
CA TRP A 80 -4.52 9.71 3.52
C TRP A 80 -5.12 10.45 4.71
N ASP A 81 -4.30 11.27 5.37
CA ASP A 81 -4.71 12.22 6.42
C ASP A 81 -5.68 11.62 7.47
N ASN A 82 -5.28 10.47 8.02
CA ASN A 82 -5.98 9.67 9.03
C ASN A 82 -7.19 8.84 8.55
N ILE A 83 -7.59 8.95 7.28
CA ILE A 83 -8.54 8.04 6.65
C ILE A 83 -7.77 6.86 6.06
N ILE A 84 -8.20 5.64 6.39
CA ILE A 84 -7.59 4.41 5.88
C ILE A 84 -8.69 3.46 5.44
N ARG A 85 -8.65 3.04 4.18
CA ARG A 85 -9.48 1.98 3.63
C ARG A 85 -8.72 0.66 3.70
N ASP A 86 -9.36 -0.38 4.25
CA ASP A 86 -8.78 -1.71 4.37
C ASP A 86 -9.40 -2.74 3.42
N GLY A 87 -8.73 -3.89 3.31
CA GLY A 87 -9.22 -5.00 2.49
C GLY A 87 -9.01 -4.76 1.00
N LEU A 88 -7.87 -4.20 0.62
CA LEU A 88 -7.51 -3.89 -0.76
C LEU A 88 -6.30 -4.72 -1.20
N ALA A 89 -6.24 -5.12 -2.47
CA ALA A 89 -5.06 -5.73 -3.08
C ALA A 89 -3.91 -4.71 -3.34
N LYS A 90 -4.00 -3.54 -2.71
CA LYS A 90 -3.08 -2.39 -2.87
C LYS A 90 -2.67 -1.89 -1.50
N ILE A 91 -1.40 -1.53 -1.37
CA ILE A 91 -0.95 -0.60 -0.33
C ILE A 91 -0.58 0.72 -1.00
N GLY A 92 -1.11 1.85 -0.54
CA GLY A 92 -0.88 3.12 -1.24
C GLY A 92 -1.31 4.36 -0.47
N ARG A 93 -0.82 5.52 -0.91
CA ARG A 93 -1.32 6.82 -0.47
C ARG A 93 -2.17 7.46 -1.55
N ASP A 94 -3.38 7.84 -1.20
CA ASP A 94 -4.35 8.44 -2.12
C ASP A 94 -5.24 9.44 -1.39
N ALA A 95 -5.17 10.70 -1.80
CA ALA A 95 -5.93 11.80 -1.21
C ALA A 95 -7.46 11.67 -1.41
N GLY A 96 -7.90 10.89 -2.40
CA GLY A 96 -9.32 10.63 -2.65
C GLY A 96 -9.90 9.49 -1.83
N VAL A 97 -9.13 8.89 -0.91
CA VAL A 97 -9.61 7.76 -0.10
C VAL A 97 -10.77 8.18 0.82
N THR A 98 -11.77 7.32 0.90
CA THR A 98 -12.92 7.48 1.80
C THR A 98 -12.97 6.34 2.81
N ASP A 99 -13.52 6.63 4.00
CA ASP A 99 -13.76 5.60 5.00
C ASP A 99 -14.98 4.76 4.61
N VAL A 100 -14.76 3.46 4.36
CA VAL A 100 -15.81 2.53 3.97
C VAL A 100 -16.06 1.54 5.11
N LEU A 101 -17.32 1.48 5.58
CA LEU A 101 -17.77 0.53 6.61
C LEU A 101 -16.98 0.62 7.94
N ASN A 102 -16.37 1.75 8.31
CA ASN A 102 -15.45 1.91 9.46
C ASN A 102 -14.07 1.25 9.25
N SER A 103 -13.53 1.35 8.03
CA SER A 103 -12.20 0.86 7.67
C SER A 103 -11.11 1.49 8.53
N SER A 104 -11.17 2.79 8.79
CA SER A 104 -10.08 3.45 9.51
C SER A 104 -9.96 2.94 10.95
N GLU A 105 -11.10 2.65 11.59
CA GLU A 105 -11.13 2.06 12.93
C GLU A 105 -10.56 0.63 12.92
N ARG A 106 -10.95 -0.19 11.95
CA ARG A 106 -10.41 -1.55 11.80
C ARG A 106 -8.90 -1.53 11.56
N ALA A 107 -8.43 -0.64 10.68
CA ALA A 107 -7.01 -0.48 10.41
C ALA A 107 -6.24 -0.08 11.67
N ARG A 108 -6.73 0.90 12.44
CA ARG A 108 -6.11 1.32 13.72
C ARG A 108 -6.08 0.21 14.77
N LYS A 109 -7.09 -0.66 14.82
CA LYS A 109 -7.12 -1.83 15.71
C LYS A 109 -6.15 -2.92 15.24
N ARG A 110 -5.80 -2.98 13.95
CA ARG A 110 -4.88 -3.97 13.39
C ARG A 110 -3.44 -3.66 13.82
N HIS A 111 -2.72 -4.72 14.23
CA HIS A 111 -1.33 -4.69 14.70
C HIS A 111 -0.99 -3.53 15.67
N ASN A 112 -1.95 -3.17 16.53
CA ASN A 112 -1.80 -2.05 17.46
C ASN A 112 -1.43 -0.72 16.77
N GLY A 113 -2.16 -0.37 15.71
CA GLY A 113 -1.98 0.88 14.97
C GLY A 113 -0.75 0.87 14.05
N LYS A 114 -0.34 -0.31 13.58
CA LYS A 114 0.77 -0.50 12.65
C LYS A 114 0.30 -1.31 11.44
N ALA A 115 1.03 -1.20 10.33
CA ALA A 115 0.94 -2.11 9.21
C ALA A 115 2.18 -3.00 9.19
N ILE A 116 2.05 -4.25 8.76
CA ILE A 116 3.20 -5.07 8.39
C ILE A 116 3.59 -4.70 6.96
N VAL A 117 4.86 -4.39 6.75
CA VAL A 117 5.40 -3.90 5.48
C VAL A 117 6.62 -4.73 5.10
N LEU A 118 6.62 -5.25 3.88
CA LEU A 118 7.77 -5.81 3.18
C LEU A 118 8.39 -4.72 2.31
N PHE A 119 9.70 -4.55 2.44
CA PHE A 119 10.49 -3.62 1.65
C PHE A 119 11.11 -4.32 0.44
N CYS A 120 11.57 -3.54 -0.55
CA CYS A 120 12.13 -4.07 -1.79
C CYS A 120 13.43 -4.87 -1.61
N ASP A 121 14.15 -4.71 -0.50
CA ASP A 121 15.32 -5.55 -0.16
C ASP A 121 14.94 -6.89 0.52
N GLY A 122 13.65 -7.13 0.75
CA GLY A 122 13.14 -8.36 1.35
C GLY A 122 12.92 -8.31 2.86
N HIS A 123 13.31 -7.24 3.57
CA HIS A 123 13.07 -7.17 5.01
C HIS A 123 11.62 -6.78 5.34
N VAL A 124 11.15 -7.19 6.52
CA VAL A 124 9.78 -6.91 7.00
C VAL A 124 9.84 -6.10 8.28
N SER A 125 9.03 -5.04 8.37
CA SER A 125 8.90 -4.20 9.56
C SER A 125 7.44 -3.88 9.89
N ALA A 126 7.16 -3.63 11.16
CA ALA A 126 5.89 -3.08 11.62
C ALA A 126 5.96 -1.54 11.66
N VAL A 127 5.33 -0.87 10.71
CA VAL A 127 5.39 0.59 10.55
C VAL A 127 4.12 1.24 11.09
N LYS A 128 4.24 2.34 11.84
CA LYS A 128 3.08 3.07 12.36
C LYS A 128 2.21 3.60 11.21
N LEU A 129 0.89 3.47 11.35
CA LEU A 129 -0.05 4.00 10.34
C LEU A 129 0.10 5.51 10.15
N SER A 130 0.46 6.25 11.21
CA SER A 130 0.73 7.69 11.11
C SER A 130 1.93 7.99 10.21
N VAL A 131 2.98 7.17 10.22
CA VAL A 131 4.14 7.33 9.32
C VAL A 131 3.74 7.05 7.88
N LEU A 132 2.91 6.02 7.66
CA LEU A 132 2.50 5.64 6.31
C LEU A 132 1.51 6.64 5.69
N PHE A 133 0.51 7.12 6.44
CA PHE A 133 -0.66 7.79 5.86
C PHE A 133 -0.87 9.24 6.29
N THR A 134 -0.21 9.69 7.36
CA THR A 134 -0.38 11.05 7.91
C THR A 134 0.89 11.90 7.77
N ASP A 135 2.07 11.32 8.05
CA ASP A 135 3.36 11.99 8.00
C ASP A 135 3.69 12.45 6.57
N ARG A 136 4.07 13.72 6.43
CA ARG A 136 4.40 14.36 5.15
C ARG A 136 5.87 14.75 5.05
N SER A 137 6.72 14.25 5.97
CA SER A 137 8.16 14.40 5.90
C SER A 137 8.72 13.70 4.66
N GLU A 138 9.87 14.16 4.17
CA GLU A 138 10.54 13.51 3.04
C GLU A 138 10.78 12.03 3.31
N THR A 139 11.20 11.67 4.53
CA THR A 139 11.47 10.28 4.91
C THR A 139 10.24 9.40 4.75
N ALA A 140 9.06 9.87 5.18
CA ALA A 140 7.81 9.13 5.05
C ALA A 140 7.32 9.04 3.59
N LEU A 141 7.51 10.09 2.80
CA LEU A 141 7.06 10.13 1.41
C LEU A 141 7.94 9.31 0.48
N LYS A 142 9.26 9.25 0.74
CA LYS A 142 10.21 8.44 -0.05
C LYS A 142 9.89 6.94 0.01
N LEU A 143 9.20 6.47 1.05
CA LEU A 143 8.78 5.08 1.20
C LEU A 143 7.97 4.54 0.02
N TRP A 144 7.29 5.41 -0.73
CA TRP A 144 6.35 5.01 -1.76
C TRP A 144 6.94 4.94 -3.16
N ASN A 145 8.08 5.60 -3.39
CA ASN A 145 8.52 5.99 -4.72
C ASN A 145 9.87 5.33 -5.06
N ARG A 146 9.91 4.63 -6.19
CA ARG A 146 11.08 3.88 -6.65
C ARG A 146 12.32 4.74 -6.87
N ASP A 147 12.15 5.97 -7.30
CA ASP A 147 13.26 6.90 -7.53
C ASP A 147 13.83 7.51 -6.23
N GLY A 148 13.28 7.13 -5.07
CA GLY A 148 13.73 7.57 -3.76
C GLY A 148 13.46 9.06 -3.49
N LYS A 149 12.55 9.69 -4.23
CA LYS A 149 12.17 11.09 -4.05
C LYS A 149 10.85 11.21 -3.30
N ALA A 150 10.70 12.32 -2.57
CA ALA A 150 9.52 12.58 -1.75
C ALA A 150 8.30 13.06 -2.57
N HIS A 151 8.54 13.66 -3.75
CA HIS A 151 7.49 14.23 -4.60
C HIS A 151 6.50 15.13 -3.86
N MET A 152 7.01 16.03 -3.02
CA MET A 152 6.19 16.97 -2.23
C MET A 152 5.32 17.86 -3.12
N GLU A 153 5.77 18.14 -4.35
CA GLU A 153 5.02 18.88 -5.37
C GLU A 153 3.73 18.21 -5.82
N ARG A 154 3.52 16.92 -5.50
CA ARG A 154 2.31 16.17 -5.86
C ARG A 154 1.26 16.17 -4.77
N LEU A 155 1.58 16.60 -3.54
CA LEU A 155 0.61 16.59 -2.44
C LEU A 155 -0.54 17.59 -2.73
N PRO A 156 -1.80 17.27 -2.37
CA PRO A 156 -2.93 18.18 -2.43
C PRO A 156 -2.84 19.32 -1.41
#